data_AF-A0A382BSL9-F1
#
_entry.id   AF-A0A382BSL9-F1
#
_cell.length_a   1.000
_cell.length_b   1.000
_cell.length_c   1.000
_cell.angle_alpha   90.00
_cell.angle_beta   90.00
_cell.angle_gamma   90.00
#
_symmetry.space_group_name_H-M   'P 1'
#
loop_
_entity.id
_entity.type
_entity.pdbx_description
1 polymer ?
#
loop_
_entity_poly.entity_id
_entity_poly.type
_entity_poly.pdbx_seq_one_letter_code
_entity_poly.pdbx_strand_id
1 'polypeptide(L)' 'MKLNKNLVLVGMMGSGKSSIGKILSKKLEFEFIDTDNKIEEIEKKTISEIFNKNGEKYFRNIEEVISLKSLKLNNK' A
#
# COMPACT_ATOMS: atom_id res chain seq x y z
N MET A 1 -1.76 -5.86 -23.75
CA MET A 1 -2.93 -6.34 -22.99
C MET A 1 -3.27 -5.26 -21.97
N LYS A 2 -4.38 -4.52 -22.12
CA LYS A 2 -4.76 -3.50 -21.13
C LYS A 2 -5.45 -4.19 -19.95
N LEU A 3 -4.80 -4.22 -18.79
CA LEU A 3 -5.46 -4.64 -17.55
C LEU A 3 -6.30 -3.45 -17.04
N ASN A 4 -7.62 -3.59 -17.06
CA ASN A 4 -8.54 -2.59 -16.49
C ASN A 4 -8.79 -2.81 -14.99
N LYS A 5 -7.95 -3.59 -14.31
CA LYS A 5 -8.08 -3.95 -12.89
C LYS A 5 -6.78 -3.64 -12.15
N ASN A 6 -6.91 -3.36 -10.86
CA ASN A 6 -5.78 -3.17 -9.97
C ASN A 6 -4.95 -4.46 -9.86
N LEU A 7 -3.64 -4.30 -9.77
CA LEU A 7 -2.72 -5.40 -9.45
C LEU A 7 -2.27 -5.25 -7.99
N VAL A 8 -2.66 -6.22 -7.15
CA VAL A 8 -2.34 -6.20 -5.71
C VAL A 8 -1.28 -7.26 -5.42
N LEU A 9 -0.17 -6.85 -4.80
CA LEU A 9 0.91 -7.74 -4.39
C LEU A 9 0.78 -8.03 -2.89
N VAL A 10 0.62 -9.30 -2.53
CA VAL A 10 0.51 -9.77 -1.13
C VAL A 10 1.70 -10.66 -0.75
N GLY A 11 2.01 -10.72 0.55
CA GLY A 11 3.14 -11.50 1.07
C GLY A 11 3.80 -10.86 2.30
N MET A 12 4.72 -11.59 2.92
CA MET A 12 5.42 -11.16 4.14
C MET A 12 6.30 -9.91 3.94
N MET A 13 6.62 -9.19 5.01
CA MET A 13 7.63 -8.11 4.95
C MET A 13 8.96 -8.66 4.42
N GLY A 14 9.71 -7.86 3.67
CA GLY A 14 10.99 -8.29 3.08
C GLY A 14 10.89 -9.24 1.89
N SER A 15 9.70 -9.72 1.50
CA SER A 15 9.53 -10.62 0.34
C SER A 15 9.69 -9.94 -1.03
N GLY A 16 10.11 -8.67 -1.06
CA GLY A 16 10.36 -7.92 -2.31
C GLY A 16 9.13 -7.28 -2.97
N LYS A 17 7.97 -7.21 -2.31
CA LYS A 17 6.72 -6.66 -2.87
C LYS A 17 6.90 -5.25 -3.44
N SER A 18 7.45 -4.32 -2.66
CA SER A 18 7.63 -2.94 -3.10
C SER A 18 8.65 -2.83 -4.25
N SER A 19 9.70 -3.67 -4.23
CA SER A 19 10.70 -3.72 -5.30
C SER A 19 10.09 -4.20 -6.63
N ILE A 20 9.38 -5.32 -6.61
CA ILE A 20 8.70 -5.86 -7.80
C ILE A 20 7.56 -4.96 -8.25
N GLY A 21 6.78 -4.41 -7.32
CA GLY A 21 5.67 -3.50 -7.62
C GLY A 21 6.12 -2.26 -8.39
N LYS A 22 7.24 -1.63 -7.99
CA LYS A 22 7.83 -0.49 -8.72
C LYS A 22 8.31 -0.84 -10.13
N ILE A 23 8.79 -2.06 -10.34
CA ILE A 23 9.22 -2.53 -11.67
C ILE A 23 7.99 -2.81 -12.55
N LEU A 24 6.99 -3.50 -11.98
CA LEU A 24 5.75 -3.82 -12.68
C LEU A 24 4.97 -2.58 -13.06
N SER A 25 4.89 -1.59 -12.17
CA SER A 25 4.15 -0.35 -12.42
C SER A 25 4.72 0.40 -13.63
N LYS A 26 6.05 0.49 -13.76
CA LYS A 26 6.71 1.09 -14.92
C LYS A 26 6.46 0.31 -16.21
N LYS A 27 6.50 -1.02 -16.15
CA LYS A 27 6.30 -1.89 -17.34
C LYS A 27 4.85 -1.92 -17.82
N LEU A 28 3.90 -1.77 -16.90
CA LEU A 28 2.47 -1.83 -17.18
C LEU A 28 1.83 -0.44 -17.31
N GLU A 29 2.61 0.63 -17.12
CA GLU A 29 2.14 2.01 -17.06
C GLU A 29 1.04 2.21 -16.00
N PHE A 30 1.26 1.63 -14.82
CA PHE A 30 0.35 1.73 -13.68
C PHE A 30 0.89 2.73 -12.65
N GLU A 31 -0.02 3.36 -11.90
CA GLU A 31 0.32 4.05 -10.67
C GLU A 31 0.83 3.03 -9.63
N PHE A 32 1.94 3.34 -8.95
CA PHE A 32 2.45 2.52 -7.85
C PHE A 32 1.97 3.08 -6.51
N ILE A 33 1.30 2.24 -5.73
CA ILE A 33 0.86 2.58 -4.37
C ILE A 33 1.47 1.58 -3.38
N ASP A 34 2.13 2.11 -2.36
CA ASP A 34 2.56 1.35 -1.18
C ASP A 34 1.69 1.78 0.00
N THR A 35 0.93 0.84 0.58
CA THR A 35 -0.03 1.13 1.66
C THR A 35 0.67 1.61 2.92
N ASP A 36 1.85 1.08 3.22
CA ASP A 36 2.63 1.43 4.41
C ASP A 36 3.07 2.90 4.34
N ASN A 37 3.65 3.31 3.21
CA ASN A 37 4.03 4.72 2.99
C ASN A 37 2.83 5.68 3.08
N LYS A 38 1.68 5.25 2.56
CA LYS A 38 0.45 6.06 2.55
C LYS A 38 -0.14 6.23 3.95
N ILE A 39 -0.02 5.19 4.80
CA ILE A 39 -0.35 5.26 6.22
C ILE A 39 0.54 6.29 6.90
N GLU A 40 1.86 6.21 6.71
CA GLU A 40 2.81 7.14 7.36
C GLU A 40 2.60 8.59 6.94
N GLU A 41 2.30 8.84 5.65
CA GLU A 41 1.99 10.17 5.13
C GLU A 41 0.73 10.78 5.77
N ILE A 42 -0.33 9.99 5.89
CA ILE A 42 -1.62 10.43 6.45
C ILE A 42 -1.53 10.64 7.96
N GLU A 43 -0.93 9.69 8.67
CA GLU A 43 -0.79 9.73 10.13
C GLU A 43 0.30 10.69 10.61
N LYS A 44 1.19 11.12 9.72
CA LYS A 44 2.38 11.93 10.02
C LYS A 44 3.25 11.31 11.12
N LYS A 45 3.33 9.98 11.11
CA LYS A 45 4.05 9.14 12.07
C LYS A 45 4.60 7.93 11.33
N THR A 46 5.74 7.43 11.77
CA THR A 46 6.23 6.14 11.29
C THR A 46 5.32 4.99 11.75
N ILE A 47 5.31 3.88 11.03
CA ILE A 47 4.58 2.67 11.45
C ILE A 47 5.01 2.24 12.85
N SER A 48 6.32 2.29 13.15
CA SER A 48 6.83 1.99 14.49
C SER A 48 6.20 2.88 15.58
N GLU A 49 6.09 4.19 15.34
CA GLU A 49 5.42 5.10 16.27
C GLU A 49 3.93 4.80 16.43
N ILE A 50 3.24 4.42 15.35
CA ILE A 50 1.83 4.05 15.38
C ILE A 50 1.65 2.77 16.23
N PHE A 51 2.46 1.74 16.02
CA PHE A 51 2.41 0.52 16.84
C PHE A 51 2.71 0.84 18.32
N ASN A 52 3.71 1.66 18.59
CA ASN A 52 4.10 2.01 19.97
C ASN A 52 3.05 2.86 20.70
N LYS A 53 2.39 3.81 20.02
CA LYS A 53 1.43 4.74 20.64
C LYS A 53 -0.01 4.24 20.61
N ASN A 54 -0.40 3.56 19.54
CA ASN A 54 -1.80 3.20 19.24
C ASN A 54 -2.05 1.68 19.24
N GLY A 55 -1.01 0.86 19.11
CA GLY A 55 -1.11 -0.59 19.07
C GLY A 55 -1.51 -1.16 17.70
N GLU A 56 -1.33 -2.48 17.55
CA GLU A 56 -1.57 -3.18 16.28
C GLU A 56 -3.01 -3.05 15.79
N LYS A 57 -4.00 -3.15 16.70
CA LYS A 57 -5.42 -3.09 16.32
C LYS A 57 -5.75 -1.80 15.58
N TYR A 58 -5.20 -0.67 16.04
CA TYR A 58 -5.39 0.62 15.37
C TYR A 58 -4.73 0.64 13.99
N PHE A 59 -3.49 0.14 13.89
CA PHE A 59 -2.79 0.03 12.62
C PHE A 59 -3.59 -0.80 11.60
N ARG A 60 -4.11 -1.97 12.00
CA ARG A 60 -4.91 -2.85 11.12
C ARG A 60 -6.19 -2.19 10.63
N ASN A 61 -6.88 -1.44 11.49
CA ASN A 61 -8.08 -0.70 11.09
C ASN A 61 -7.77 0.36 10.02
N ILE A 62 -6.65 1.08 10.17
CA ILE A 62 -6.23 2.09 9.20
C ILE A 62 -5.77 1.44 7.89
N GLU A 63 -5.00 0.35 7.98
CA GLU A 63 -4.55 -0.46 6.85
C GLU A 63 -5.73 -0.91 5.99
N GLU A 64 -6.81 -1.39 6.60
CA GLU A 64 -8.05 -1.77 5.91
C GLU A 64 -8.66 -0.57 5.16
N VAL A 65 -8.86 0.56 5.84
CA VAL A 65 -9.47 1.76 5.27
C VAL A 65 -8.65 2.28 4.07
N ILE A 66 -7.33 2.36 4.21
CA ILE A 66 -6.44 2.87 3.16
C ILE A 66 -6.35 1.90 1.99
N SER A 67 -6.35 0.60 2.23
CA SER A 67 -6.37 -0.43 1.18
C SER A 67 -7.65 -0.31 0.35
N LEU A 68 -8.82 -0.28 1.00
CA LEU A 68 -10.11 -0.15 0.31
C LEU A 68 -10.23 1.18 -0.45
N LYS A 69 -9.73 2.28 0.13
CA LYS A 69 -9.71 3.58 -0.55
C LYS A 69 -8.81 3.56 -1.79
N SER A 70 -7.64 2.92 -1.70
CA SER A 70 -6.69 2.84 -2.82
C SER A 70 -7.22 1.98 -3.96
N LEU A 71 -8.02 0.96 -3.67
CA LEU A 71 -8.64 0.12 -4.70
C LEU A 71 -9.72 0.84 -5.53
N LYS A 72 -10.27 1.96 -5.03
CA LYS A 72 -11.26 2.77 -5.76
C LYS A 72 -10.62 3.79 -6.73
N LEU A 73 -9.31 3.94 -6.69
CA LEU A 73 -8.59 4.78 -7.66
C LEU A 73 -8.60 4.05 -9.01
N ASN A 74 -9.09 4.72 -10.04
CA ASN A 74 -9.06 4.16 -11.39
C ASN A 74 -7.62 4.24 -11.91
N ASN A 75 -7.11 3.13 -12.45
CA ASN A 75 -5.86 3.11 -13.18
C ASN A 75 -5.91 4.16 -14.31
N LYS A 76 -5.01 5.14 -14.26
CA LYS A 76 -4.70 6.05 -15.38
C LYS A 76 -3.24 5.90 -15.75
#